data_AF-A0A5C3PPK5-F1
#
_entry.id   AF-A0A5C3PPK5-F1
#
_cell.length_a   1.000
_cell.length_b   1.000
_cell.length_c   1.000
_cell.angle_alpha   90.00
_cell.angle_beta   90.00
_cell.angle_gamma   90.00
#
_symmetry.space_group_name_H-M   'P 1'
#
loop_
_entity.id
_entity.type
_entity.pdbx_description
1 polymer ?
#
loop_
_entity_poly.entity_id
_entity_poly.type
_entity_poly.pdbx_seq_one_letter_code
_entity_poly.pdbx_strand_id
1 'polypeptide(L)'
;MPPIGGLNAAILPNFEACAFCMKRAKGLANPLRKCAGCSIALYCSKECQRSAWPSHKTFCRSGRGSGAGTESAGDLYGYPTVMALSMAIKEWSQLHEHTFNIIANLMVYASGGVEHVLRNPRALLVRVRARPGAIDSNPAFKFYVDGADVLHRDDSRILGDGWDTMMAECRKEAARARRKDPSAPWAGILPTVFHALSKPSVISLTQYAIYRFQLEDCHRTPLDPQMHAVFMDHVEMCAMSMSLGHVYLRPPNSELLSGRFLPPVMQMVRSNKHWRRVPIEGIDDYWDTIAALMASQPERFTSGLQPRELWAHFLRACFVSRATEHNAA
;
A
#
# COMPACT_ATOMS: atom_id res chain seq x y z
N MET A 1 12.66 -37.88 14.11
CA MET A 1 12.61 -36.39 14.09
C MET A 1 11.23 -36.00 13.57
N PRO A 2 10.36 -35.37 14.36
CA PRO A 2 9.03 -35.02 13.90
C PRO A 2 9.08 -33.74 13.03
N PRO A 3 8.17 -33.62 12.04
CA PRO A 3 8.10 -32.48 11.14
C PRO A 3 7.60 -31.23 11.89
N ILE A 4 8.22 -30.08 11.60
CA ILE A 4 7.83 -28.78 12.11
C ILE A 4 6.44 -28.47 11.57
N GLY A 5 5.49 -28.40 12.50
CA GLY A 5 4.05 -28.33 12.25
C GLY A 5 3.59 -27.05 11.56
N GLY A 6 2.41 -27.18 10.96
CA GLY A 6 1.76 -26.20 10.13
C GLY A 6 1.59 -24.83 10.79
N LEU A 7 1.95 -23.80 10.03
CA LEU A 7 1.44 -22.46 10.24
C LEU A 7 -0.07 -22.51 10.01
N ASN A 8 -0.81 -22.44 11.12
CA ASN A 8 -2.25 -22.27 11.13
C ASN A 8 -2.62 -21.07 10.26
N ALA A 9 -3.36 -21.36 9.18
CA ALA A 9 -4.19 -20.39 8.48
C ALA A 9 -5.27 -19.89 9.44
N ALA A 10 -4.93 -18.91 10.27
CA ALA A 10 -5.91 -18.16 11.03
C ALA A 10 -6.70 -17.28 10.04
N ILE A 11 -7.88 -17.76 9.69
CA ILE A 11 -8.97 -17.04 9.03
C ILE A 11 -9.07 -15.63 9.64
N LEU A 12 -8.66 -14.60 8.91
CA LEU A 12 -8.91 -13.21 9.32
C LEU A 12 -10.40 -12.91 9.09
N PRO A 13 -11.18 -12.59 10.13
CA PRO A 13 -12.61 -12.32 10.02
C PRO A 13 -12.89 -10.98 9.32
N ASN A 14 -14.05 -10.87 8.67
CA ASN A 14 -14.60 -9.68 8.01
C ASN A 14 -14.13 -8.34 8.64
N PHE A 15 -13.54 -7.49 7.81
CA PHE A 15 -12.93 -6.21 8.18
C PHE A 15 -13.98 -5.09 8.35
N GLU A 16 -14.85 -5.23 9.33
CA GLU A 16 -15.55 -4.09 9.90
C GLU A 16 -14.60 -3.42 10.90
N ALA A 17 -14.04 -2.26 10.57
CA ALA A 17 -13.11 -1.52 11.43
C ALA A 17 -13.45 -0.02 11.50
N CYS A 18 -13.10 0.62 12.62
CA CYS A 18 -13.28 2.05 12.79
C CYS A 18 -12.41 2.82 11.78
N ALA A 19 -12.98 3.69 10.97
CA ALA A 19 -12.29 4.50 9.96
C ALA A 19 -11.35 5.57 10.56
N PHE A 20 -11.35 5.75 11.88
CA PHE A 20 -10.43 6.63 12.59
C PHE A 20 -9.33 5.84 13.30
N CYS A 21 -9.71 4.99 14.27
CA CYS A 21 -8.75 4.27 15.12
C CYS A 21 -8.45 2.84 14.65
N MET A 22 -9.05 2.40 13.54
CA MET A 22 -8.84 1.09 12.89
C MET A 22 -9.11 -0.15 13.77
N LYS A 23 -9.65 0.03 14.99
CA LYS A 23 -10.12 -1.06 15.83
C LYS A 23 -11.18 -1.88 15.10
N ARG A 24 -10.96 -3.18 15.00
CA ARG A 24 -11.88 -4.15 14.38
C ARG A 24 -13.12 -4.33 15.26
N ALA A 25 -14.28 -4.54 14.63
CA ALA A 25 -15.56 -4.79 15.29
C ALA A 25 -15.48 -5.96 16.27
N LYS A 26 -14.70 -7.00 15.95
CA LYS A 26 -14.46 -8.18 16.79
C LYS A 26 -13.78 -7.86 18.14
N GLY A 27 -13.21 -6.67 18.32
CA GLY A 27 -12.54 -6.22 19.55
C GLY A 27 -13.21 -5.05 20.27
N LEU A 28 -14.45 -4.69 19.90
CA LEU A 28 -15.16 -3.54 20.48
C LEU A 28 -16.35 -4.01 21.33
N ALA A 29 -16.56 -3.38 22.48
CA ALA A 29 -17.73 -3.61 23.34
C ALA A 29 -19.06 -3.21 22.68
N ASN A 30 -19.01 -2.34 21.67
CA ASN A 30 -20.15 -1.86 20.92
C ASN A 30 -19.93 -2.03 19.41
N PRO A 31 -20.99 -2.30 18.64
CA PRO A 31 -20.89 -2.38 17.19
C PRO A 31 -20.46 -1.02 16.59
N LEU A 32 -19.77 -1.07 15.47
CA LEU A 32 -19.36 0.13 14.75
C LEU A 32 -20.59 0.89 14.24
N ARG A 33 -20.58 2.21 14.40
CA ARG A 33 -21.64 3.11 13.97
C ARG A 33 -21.33 3.64 12.59
N LYS A 34 -22.30 3.54 11.68
CA LYS A 34 -22.22 4.16 10.36
C LYS A 34 -22.33 5.68 10.49
N CYS A 35 -21.56 6.41 9.71
CA CYS A 35 -21.73 7.86 9.57
C CYS A 35 -23.14 8.17 9.06
N ALA A 36 -23.89 9.01 9.78
CA ALA A 36 -25.25 9.40 9.38
C ALA A 36 -25.32 10.14 8.02
N GLY A 37 -24.21 10.75 7.57
CA GLY A 37 -24.17 11.50 6.31
C GLY A 37 -23.94 10.65 5.06
N CYS A 38 -23.04 9.67 5.14
CA CYS A 38 -22.66 8.85 3.98
C CYS A 38 -22.99 7.37 4.11
N SER A 39 -23.33 6.88 5.30
CA SER A 39 -23.54 5.46 5.63
C SER A 39 -22.38 4.51 5.32
N ILE A 40 -21.23 5.03 4.89
CA ILE A 40 -20.06 4.27 4.40
C ILE A 40 -18.97 4.17 5.48
N ALA A 41 -18.57 5.28 6.09
CA ALA A 41 -17.55 5.27 7.13
C ALA A 41 -18.11 4.70 8.44
N LEU A 42 -17.36 3.79 9.07
CA LEU A 42 -17.70 3.14 10.33
C LEU A 42 -16.87 3.74 11.47
N TYR A 43 -17.47 4.01 12.62
CA TYR A 43 -16.76 4.56 13.78
C TYR A 43 -17.15 3.83 15.05
N CYS A 44 -16.19 3.52 15.92
CA CYS A 44 -16.49 2.88 17.20
C CYS A 44 -17.18 3.84 18.19
N SER A 45 -17.05 5.15 17.99
CA SER A 45 -17.66 6.16 18.86
C SER A 45 -17.91 7.49 18.13
N LYS A 46 -18.70 8.37 18.74
CA LYS A 46 -18.94 9.74 18.21
C LYS A 46 -17.65 10.57 18.24
N GLU A 47 -16.76 10.30 19.18
CA GLU A 47 -15.45 10.94 19.31
C GLU A 47 -14.58 10.55 18.13
N CYS A 48 -14.49 9.26 17.78
CA CYS A 48 -13.77 8.81 16.59
C CYS A 48 -14.34 9.42 15.30
N GLN A 49 -15.66 9.59 15.22
CA GLN A 49 -16.29 10.28 14.09
C GLN A 49 -15.91 11.77 14.02
N ARG A 50 -15.86 12.47 15.17
CA ARG A 50 -15.45 13.88 15.26
C ARG A 50 -13.97 14.07 14.95
N SER A 51 -13.10 13.20 15.46
CA SER A 51 -11.66 13.27 15.20
C SER A 51 -11.32 12.94 13.75
N ALA A 52 -12.09 12.05 13.12
CA ALA A 52 -12.01 11.86 11.68
C ALA A 52 -12.65 12.99 10.88
N TRP A 53 -13.42 13.92 11.47
CA TRP A 53 -14.21 14.90 10.71
C TRP A 53 -13.39 15.82 9.79
N PRO A 54 -12.20 16.35 10.18
CA PRO A 54 -11.41 17.21 9.31
C PRO A 54 -11.03 16.54 7.98
N SER A 55 -10.67 15.25 8.02
CA SER A 55 -10.38 14.44 6.83
C SER A 55 -11.65 13.88 6.20
N HIS A 56 -12.64 13.46 7.00
CA HIS A 56 -13.90 12.82 6.56
C HIS A 56 -14.86 13.76 5.84
N LYS A 57 -14.94 15.02 6.24
CA LYS A 57 -15.94 15.98 5.72
C LYS A 57 -15.87 16.15 4.20
N THR A 58 -14.67 16.03 3.63
CA THR A 58 -14.42 16.21 2.20
C THR A 58 -15.05 15.09 1.38
N PHE A 59 -15.08 13.85 1.90
CA PHE A 59 -15.66 12.69 1.23
C PHE A 59 -17.07 12.30 1.73
N CYS A 60 -17.49 12.76 2.91
CA CYS A 60 -18.84 12.53 3.44
C CYS A 60 -19.94 13.14 2.54
N ARG A 61 -19.66 14.25 1.84
CA ARG A 61 -20.63 14.95 0.97
C ARG A 61 -20.87 14.28 -0.38
N SER A 62 -20.06 13.30 -0.76
CA SER A 62 -20.15 12.63 -2.06
C SER A 62 -21.04 11.38 -2.07
N GLY A 63 -21.62 10.99 -0.92
CA GLY A 63 -22.36 9.73 -0.72
C GLY A 63 -23.89 9.79 -0.85
N ARG A 64 -24.48 10.82 -1.47
CA ARG A 64 -25.91 10.79 -1.83
C ARG A 64 -26.09 9.96 -3.10
N GLY A 65 -26.15 8.64 -2.95
CA GLY A 65 -26.39 7.70 -4.05
C GLY A 65 -27.03 6.42 -3.53
N SER A 66 -28.37 6.45 -3.46
CA SER A 66 -29.32 5.35 -3.65
C SER A 66 -29.00 3.99 -3.00
N GLY A 67 -29.71 3.70 -1.91
CA GLY A 67 -29.96 2.33 -1.52
C GLY A 67 -30.92 1.63 -2.50
N ALA A 68 -30.58 0.42 -2.89
CA ALA A 68 -31.51 -0.66 -3.22
C ALA A 68 -30.67 -1.95 -3.24
N GLY A 69 -30.94 -2.85 -2.30
CA GLY A 69 -30.35 -4.17 -2.30
C GLY A 69 -30.89 -4.98 -3.48
N THR A 70 -29.99 -5.68 -4.14
CA THR A 70 -30.31 -6.94 -4.81
C THR A 70 -29.19 -7.92 -4.48
N GLU A 71 -29.55 -8.91 -3.67
CA GLU A 71 -28.74 -10.09 -3.46
C GLU A 71 -28.66 -10.89 -4.78
N SER A 72 -27.44 -11.33 -5.12
CA SER A 72 -27.04 -12.36 -6.09
C SER A 72 -26.28 -11.91 -7.37
N ALA A 73 -25.00 -11.63 -7.17
CA ALA A 73 -23.90 -12.37 -7.80
C ALA A 73 -22.88 -12.61 -6.67
N GLY A 74 -22.00 -13.61 -6.75
CA GLY A 74 -21.03 -13.89 -5.67
C GLY A 74 -20.33 -12.62 -5.14
N ASP A 75 -19.86 -12.65 -3.90
CA ASP A 75 -19.23 -11.54 -3.13
C ASP A 75 -18.08 -10.84 -3.88
N LEU A 76 -18.42 -10.10 -4.95
CA LEU A 76 -17.57 -9.30 -5.82
C LEU A 76 -17.63 -7.83 -5.38
N TYR A 77 -18.00 -7.57 -4.12
CA TYR A 77 -18.05 -6.24 -3.53
C TYR A 77 -18.93 -5.24 -4.30
N GLY A 78 -19.99 -5.74 -4.95
CA GLY A 78 -20.93 -4.96 -5.77
C GLY A 78 -20.51 -4.74 -7.21
N TYR A 79 -19.32 -5.20 -7.63
CA TYR A 79 -18.93 -5.14 -9.04
C TYR A 79 -19.74 -6.14 -9.87
N PRO A 80 -20.22 -5.75 -11.07
CA PRO A 80 -21.14 -6.58 -11.85
C PRO A 80 -20.47 -7.83 -12.43
N THR A 81 -19.14 -7.84 -12.58
CA THR A 81 -18.39 -8.98 -13.12
C THR A 81 -16.98 -9.08 -12.50
N VAL A 82 -16.38 -10.27 -12.58
CA VAL A 82 -14.96 -10.50 -12.25
C VAL A 82 -14.04 -9.56 -13.03
N MET A 83 -14.34 -9.34 -14.32
CA MET A 83 -13.57 -8.44 -15.18
C MET A 83 -13.64 -6.99 -14.68
N ALA A 84 -14.83 -6.51 -14.30
CA ALA A 84 -15.01 -5.16 -13.76
C ALA A 84 -14.21 -4.97 -12.45
N LEU A 85 -14.22 -5.97 -11.57
CA LEU A 85 -13.41 -5.95 -10.34
C LEU A 85 -11.90 -5.96 -10.66
N SER A 86 -11.45 -6.82 -11.58
CA SER A 86 -10.03 -6.90 -11.99
C SER A 86 -9.55 -5.59 -12.62
N MET A 87 -10.35 -4.97 -13.50
CA MET A 87 -10.06 -3.66 -14.08
C MET A 87 -9.98 -2.56 -13.02
N ALA A 88 -10.92 -2.55 -12.06
CA ALA A 88 -10.90 -1.57 -10.98
C ALA A 88 -9.66 -1.71 -10.09
N ILE A 89 -9.23 -2.95 -9.78
CA ILE A 89 -7.97 -3.20 -9.05
C ILE A 89 -6.79 -2.68 -9.86
N LYS A 90 -6.76 -2.98 -11.17
CA LYS A 90 -5.69 -2.52 -12.07
C LYS A 90 -5.60 -0.99 -12.10
N GLU A 91 -6.69 -0.30 -12.35
CA GLU A 91 -6.74 1.18 -12.38
C GLU A 91 -6.31 1.80 -11.06
N TRP A 92 -6.81 1.26 -9.93
CA TRP A 92 -6.43 1.73 -8.61
C TRP A 92 -4.95 1.47 -8.30
N SER A 93 -4.42 0.30 -8.66
CA SER A 93 -3.01 -0.02 -8.47
C SER A 93 -2.08 0.85 -9.33
N GLN A 94 -2.50 1.21 -10.54
CA GLN A 94 -1.78 2.14 -11.42
C GLN A 94 -1.83 3.57 -10.87
N LEU A 95 -2.95 3.98 -10.29
CA LEU A 95 -3.07 5.27 -9.62
C LEU A 95 -2.08 5.40 -8.45
N HIS A 96 -1.81 4.29 -7.75
CA HIS A 96 -0.87 4.18 -6.62
C HIS A 96 0.48 3.55 -6.99
N GLU A 97 0.88 3.58 -8.27
CA GLU A 97 2.07 2.87 -8.77
C GLU A 97 3.33 3.19 -7.97
N HIS A 98 3.57 4.46 -7.65
CA HIS A 98 4.76 4.86 -6.90
C HIS A 98 4.74 4.30 -5.48
N THR A 99 3.61 4.39 -4.78
CA THR A 99 3.43 3.83 -3.43
C THR A 99 3.69 2.33 -3.42
N PHE A 100 3.17 1.59 -4.40
CA PHE A 100 3.43 0.15 -4.50
C PHE A 100 4.87 -0.18 -4.88
N ASN A 101 5.54 0.66 -5.65
CA ASN A 101 6.97 0.49 -5.90
C ASN A 101 7.80 0.65 -4.62
N ILE A 102 7.44 1.59 -3.74
CA ILE A 102 8.05 1.74 -2.41
C ILE A 102 7.80 0.50 -1.56
N ILE A 103 6.54 0.06 -1.45
CA ILE A 103 6.17 -1.14 -0.70
C ILE A 103 6.94 -2.35 -1.23
N ALA A 104 7.03 -2.55 -2.55
CA ALA A 104 7.77 -3.67 -3.13
C ALA A 104 9.25 -3.68 -2.74
N ASN A 105 9.92 -2.53 -2.78
CA ASN A 105 11.32 -2.43 -2.37
C ASN A 105 11.48 -2.72 -0.87
N LEU A 106 10.68 -2.08 -0.01
CA LEU A 106 10.74 -2.32 1.45
C LEU A 106 10.49 -3.80 1.80
N MET A 107 9.48 -4.40 1.20
CA MET A 107 9.13 -5.80 1.43
C MET A 107 10.23 -6.77 0.96
N VAL A 108 10.96 -6.47 -0.12
CA VAL A 108 12.11 -7.27 -0.55
C VAL A 108 13.19 -7.31 0.51
N TYR A 109 13.56 -6.15 1.07
CA TYR A 109 14.59 -6.11 2.12
C TYR A 109 14.11 -6.76 3.42
N ALA A 110 12.86 -6.51 3.83
CA ALA A 110 12.25 -7.17 4.99
C ALA A 110 12.20 -8.71 4.83
N SER A 111 12.15 -9.20 3.59
CA SER A 111 12.05 -10.63 3.27
C SER A 111 13.40 -11.30 2.96
N GLY A 112 14.50 -10.76 3.49
CA GLY A 112 15.84 -11.36 3.37
C GLY A 112 16.72 -10.74 2.29
N GLY A 113 16.32 -9.61 1.71
CA GLY A 113 17.17 -8.83 0.81
C GLY A 113 17.03 -9.20 -0.66
N VAL A 114 17.58 -8.32 -1.50
CA VAL A 114 17.47 -8.36 -2.96
C VAL A 114 17.98 -9.69 -3.55
N GLU A 115 19.16 -10.15 -3.14
CA GLU A 115 19.74 -11.39 -3.67
C GLU A 115 18.91 -12.61 -3.30
N HIS A 116 18.43 -12.68 -2.05
CA HIS A 116 17.58 -13.78 -1.61
C HIS A 116 16.27 -13.79 -2.39
N VAL A 117 15.60 -12.64 -2.51
CA VAL A 117 14.28 -12.59 -3.12
C VAL A 117 14.34 -12.81 -4.63
N LEU A 118 15.27 -12.19 -5.34
CA LEU A 118 15.30 -12.23 -6.81
C LEU A 118 15.92 -13.52 -7.40
N ARG A 119 16.75 -14.25 -6.63
CA ARG A 119 17.32 -15.54 -7.08
C ARG A 119 16.35 -16.72 -6.90
N ASN A 120 15.30 -16.55 -6.10
CA ASN A 120 14.31 -17.57 -5.83
C ASN A 120 12.99 -17.20 -6.52
N PRO A 121 12.12 -18.16 -6.89
CA PRO A 121 10.86 -17.86 -7.56
C PRO A 121 9.84 -17.30 -6.56
N ARG A 122 9.97 -16.00 -6.26
CA ARG A 122 9.17 -15.27 -5.29
C ARG A 122 8.42 -14.10 -5.95
N ALA A 123 7.25 -13.78 -5.42
CA ALA A 123 6.43 -12.65 -5.85
C ALA A 123 5.89 -11.88 -4.65
N LEU A 124 5.59 -10.59 -4.86
CA LEU A 124 4.84 -9.80 -3.89
C LEU A 124 3.34 -10.10 -4.04
N LEU A 125 2.71 -10.63 -2.99
CA LEU A 125 1.27 -10.80 -2.93
C LEU A 125 0.66 -9.69 -2.08
N VAL A 126 -0.09 -8.79 -2.69
CA VAL A 126 -0.83 -7.72 -2.01
C VAL A 126 -2.29 -8.14 -1.89
N ARG A 127 -2.77 -8.35 -0.67
CA ARG A 127 -4.19 -8.63 -0.41
C ARG A 127 -4.97 -7.33 -0.38
N VAL A 128 -6.02 -7.27 -1.18
CA VAL A 128 -6.88 -6.10 -1.29
C VAL A 128 -8.33 -6.45 -1.05
N ARG A 129 -9.08 -5.46 -0.60
CA ARG A 129 -10.52 -5.58 -0.39
C ARG A 129 -11.20 -4.34 -0.90
N ALA A 130 -12.19 -4.53 -1.77
CA ALA A 130 -12.96 -3.42 -2.28
C ALA A 130 -13.77 -2.78 -1.16
N ARG A 131 -13.85 -1.46 -1.20
CA ARG A 131 -14.62 -0.68 -0.24
C ARG A 131 -16.10 -0.74 -0.65
N PRO A 132 -17.01 -1.08 0.29
CA PRO A 132 -18.44 -1.12 0.00
C PRO A 132 -18.95 0.22 -0.56
N GLY A 133 -19.72 0.16 -1.66
CA GLY A 133 -20.30 1.36 -2.30
C GLY A 133 -19.29 2.29 -2.98
N ALA A 134 -18.04 1.86 -3.18
CA ALA A 134 -16.99 2.71 -3.72
C ALA A 134 -16.87 2.71 -5.26
N ILE A 135 -17.73 1.97 -5.97
CA ILE A 135 -17.64 1.72 -7.43
C ILE A 135 -17.55 3.05 -8.21
N ASP A 136 -18.46 3.98 -7.93
CA ASP A 136 -18.52 5.31 -8.55
C ASP A 136 -17.87 6.42 -7.70
N SER A 137 -17.14 6.03 -6.66
CA SER A 137 -16.49 6.96 -5.74
C SER A 137 -15.10 7.38 -6.23
N ASN A 138 -14.36 8.09 -5.36
CA ASN A 138 -12.99 8.49 -5.61
C ASN A 138 -12.12 7.26 -6.04
N PRO A 139 -11.50 7.29 -7.24
CA PRO A 139 -10.71 6.17 -7.74
C PRO A 139 -9.51 5.82 -6.87
N ALA A 140 -8.95 6.77 -6.10
CA ALA A 140 -7.84 6.51 -5.16
C ALA A 140 -8.27 5.75 -3.90
N PHE A 141 -9.57 5.70 -3.61
CA PHE A 141 -10.14 5.24 -2.34
C PHE A 141 -10.91 3.90 -2.44
N LYS A 142 -10.91 3.29 -3.63
CA LYS A 142 -11.74 2.12 -3.98
C LYS A 142 -11.39 0.85 -3.20
N PHE A 143 -10.17 0.71 -2.70
CA PHE A 143 -9.71 -0.51 -2.04
C PHE A 143 -8.95 -0.21 -0.75
N TYR A 144 -8.97 -1.18 0.16
CA TYR A 144 -8.04 -1.27 1.29
C TYR A 144 -6.92 -2.24 0.93
N VAL A 145 -5.71 -1.98 1.44
CA VAL A 145 -4.65 -2.98 1.51
C VAL A 145 -4.77 -3.68 2.85
N ASP A 146 -5.04 -4.98 2.84
CA ASP A 146 -5.16 -5.79 4.06
C ASP A 146 -3.82 -6.43 4.47
N GLY A 147 -2.85 -6.48 3.55
CA GLY A 147 -1.49 -6.92 3.82
C GLY A 147 -0.68 -7.12 2.55
N ALA A 148 0.64 -7.24 2.69
CA ALA A 148 1.57 -7.52 1.62
C ALA A 148 2.62 -8.52 2.12
N ASP A 149 2.92 -9.55 1.34
CA ASP A 149 3.92 -10.57 1.67
C ASP A 149 4.74 -10.95 0.45
N VAL A 150 6.03 -11.25 0.64
CA VAL A 150 6.87 -11.87 -0.40
C VAL A 150 6.84 -13.38 -0.21
N LEU A 151 6.12 -14.07 -1.09
CA LEU A 151 5.90 -15.51 -1.00
C LEU A 151 6.69 -16.26 -2.06
N HIS A 152 7.09 -17.50 -1.76
CA HIS A 152 7.55 -18.42 -2.80
C HIS A 152 6.35 -18.81 -3.68
N ARG A 153 6.59 -19.06 -4.97
CA ARG A 153 5.52 -19.43 -5.90
C ARG A 153 4.74 -20.67 -5.44
N ASP A 154 5.44 -21.61 -4.80
CA ASP A 154 4.87 -22.90 -4.38
C ASP A 154 4.03 -22.78 -3.10
N ASP A 155 4.15 -21.66 -2.37
CA ASP A 155 3.39 -21.40 -1.14
C ASP A 155 1.98 -20.85 -1.41
N SER A 156 1.63 -20.59 -2.68
CA SER A 156 0.35 -20.03 -3.07
C SER A 156 -0.09 -20.53 -4.44
N ARG A 157 -1.25 -21.19 -4.51
CA ARG A 157 -1.84 -21.63 -5.78
C ARG A 157 -2.02 -20.48 -6.78
N ILE A 158 -2.32 -19.28 -6.28
CA ILE A 158 -2.48 -18.06 -7.09
C ILE A 158 -1.17 -17.70 -7.83
N LEU A 159 -0.02 -18.01 -7.23
CA LEU A 159 1.28 -17.72 -7.82
C LEU A 159 1.76 -18.85 -8.73
N GLY A 160 1.51 -20.10 -8.34
CA GLY A 160 1.87 -21.28 -9.14
C GLY A 160 1.21 -21.27 -10.52
N ASP A 161 -0.10 -21.01 -10.56
CA ASP A 161 -0.86 -20.95 -11.80
C ASP A 161 -0.49 -19.69 -12.60
N GLY A 162 0.08 -19.86 -13.81
CA GLY A 162 0.46 -18.73 -14.67
C GLY A 162 1.81 -18.07 -14.34
N TRP A 163 2.61 -18.68 -13.47
CA TRP A 163 3.95 -18.20 -13.09
C TRP A 163 4.82 -17.84 -14.31
N ASP A 164 4.90 -18.75 -15.29
CA ASP A 164 5.76 -18.55 -16.46
C ASP A 164 5.32 -17.36 -17.33
N THR A 165 4.01 -17.14 -17.46
CA THR A 165 3.44 -15.98 -18.15
C THR A 165 3.80 -14.69 -17.41
N MET A 166 3.64 -14.67 -16.09
CA MET A 166 4.00 -13.52 -15.25
C MET A 166 5.50 -13.19 -15.34
N MET A 167 6.35 -14.22 -15.32
CA MET A 167 7.80 -14.04 -15.47
C MET A 167 8.20 -13.61 -16.90
N ALA A 168 7.46 -14.01 -17.93
CA ALA A 168 7.67 -13.52 -19.28
C ALA A 168 7.42 -12.01 -19.39
N GLU A 169 6.36 -11.49 -18.76
CA GLU A 169 6.09 -10.05 -18.68
C GLU A 169 7.17 -9.32 -17.86
N CYS A 170 7.64 -9.91 -16.76
CA CYS A 170 8.76 -9.35 -16.00
C CYS A 170 10.04 -9.20 -16.84
N ARG A 171 10.36 -10.18 -17.70
CA ARG A 171 11.51 -10.10 -18.62
C ARG A 171 11.36 -8.98 -19.64
N LYS A 172 10.16 -8.78 -20.20
CA LYS A 172 9.88 -7.68 -21.13
C LYS A 172 10.04 -6.33 -20.46
N GLU A 173 9.49 -6.18 -19.25
CA GLU A 173 9.59 -4.93 -18.49
C GLU A 173 11.03 -4.66 -18.03
N ALA A 174 11.79 -5.69 -17.64
CA ALA A 174 13.21 -5.54 -17.31
C ALA A 174 14.01 -4.98 -18.49
N ALA A 175 13.78 -5.51 -19.70
CA ALA A 175 14.42 -5.00 -20.91
C ALA A 175 14.02 -3.55 -21.23
N ARG A 176 12.76 -3.18 -20.98
CA ARG A 176 12.27 -1.80 -21.15
C ARG A 176 12.88 -0.84 -20.14
N ALA A 177 12.85 -1.19 -18.86
CA ALA A 177 13.38 -0.37 -17.77
C ALA A 177 14.87 -0.09 -17.95
N ARG A 178 15.66 -1.12 -18.29
CA ARG A 178 17.11 -0.98 -18.53
C ARG A 178 17.45 -0.04 -19.69
N ARG A 179 16.62 -0.01 -20.75
CA ARG A 179 16.81 0.96 -21.85
C ARG A 179 16.45 2.38 -21.46
N LYS A 180 15.44 2.56 -20.60
CA LYS A 180 14.94 3.87 -20.19
C LYS A 180 15.91 4.61 -19.28
N ASP A 181 16.52 3.91 -18.33
CA ASP A 181 17.52 4.47 -17.42
C ASP A 181 18.62 3.45 -17.13
N PRO A 182 19.67 3.40 -17.97
CA PRO A 182 20.79 2.48 -17.79
C PRO A 182 21.61 2.75 -16.51
N SER A 183 21.48 3.94 -15.92
CA SER A 183 22.29 4.39 -14.78
C SER A 183 21.65 4.12 -13.42
N ALA A 184 20.36 3.77 -13.39
CA ALA A 184 19.66 3.44 -12.15
C ALA A 184 20.33 2.23 -11.47
N PRO A 185 20.36 2.19 -10.12
CA PRO A 185 20.87 1.06 -9.34
C PRO A 185 19.86 -0.10 -9.35
N TRP A 186 19.43 -0.51 -10.54
CA TRP A 186 18.42 -1.53 -10.75
C TRP A 186 18.97 -2.92 -10.38
N ALA A 187 18.16 -3.70 -9.67
CA ALA A 187 18.49 -5.07 -9.30
C ALA A 187 17.66 -6.11 -10.05
N GLY A 188 16.39 -5.80 -10.33
CA GLY A 188 15.44 -6.77 -10.87
C GLY A 188 14.04 -6.21 -11.09
N ILE A 189 13.18 -7.06 -11.64
CA ILE A 189 11.73 -6.86 -11.63
C ILE A 189 11.13 -7.92 -10.71
N LEU A 190 10.31 -7.50 -9.75
CA LEU A 190 9.54 -8.40 -8.88
C LEU A 190 8.11 -8.54 -9.42
N PRO A 191 7.67 -9.75 -9.79
CA PRO A 191 6.26 -9.99 -10.09
C PRO A 191 5.39 -9.67 -8.88
N THR A 192 4.26 -9.00 -9.11
CA THR A 192 3.34 -8.59 -8.05
C THR A 192 1.91 -8.95 -8.39
N VAL A 193 1.22 -9.57 -7.44
CA VAL A 193 -0.17 -10.00 -7.57
C VAL A 193 -1.03 -9.26 -6.56
N PHE A 194 -2.00 -8.52 -7.05
CA PHE A 194 -3.10 -8.02 -6.23
C PHE A 194 -4.18 -9.09 -6.17
N HIS A 195 -4.47 -9.57 -4.97
CA HIS A 195 -5.49 -10.59 -4.73
C HIS A 195 -6.66 -9.98 -3.97
N ALA A 196 -7.80 -9.85 -4.66
CA ALA A 196 -9.05 -9.47 -4.04
C ALA A 196 -9.69 -10.69 -3.36
N LEU A 197 -9.95 -10.55 -2.06
CA LEU A 197 -10.57 -11.57 -1.22
C LEU A 197 -12.10 -11.71 -1.50
N SER A 198 -12.50 -11.71 -2.77
CA SER A 198 -13.88 -11.87 -3.24
C SER A 198 -14.24 -13.35 -3.42
N LYS A 199 -15.53 -13.64 -3.68
CA LYS A 199 -16.00 -14.97 -4.11
C LYS A 199 -16.70 -14.88 -5.47
N PRO A 200 -16.12 -15.39 -6.57
CA PRO A 200 -14.81 -16.03 -6.66
C PRO A 200 -13.64 -15.04 -6.43
N SER A 201 -12.47 -15.57 -6.10
CA SER A 201 -11.24 -14.79 -5.95
C SER A 201 -10.87 -14.13 -7.27
N VAL A 202 -10.51 -12.85 -7.23
CA VAL A 202 -10.06 -12.08 -8.40
C VAL A 202 -8.63 -11.63 -8.20
N ILE A 203 -7.82 -11.75 -9.25
CA ILE A 203 -6.42 -11.30 -9.24
C ILE A 203 -6.16 -10.25 -10.32
N SER A 204 -5.17 -9.40 -10.05
CA SER A 204 -4.59 -8.48 -11.04
C SER A 204 -3.08 -8.56 -10.94
N LEU A 205 -2.41 -8.72 -12.08
CA LEU A 205 -0.97 -8.91 -12.16
C LEU A 205 -0.30 -7.61 -12.59
N THR A 206 0.81 -7.28 -11.94
CA THR A 206 1.71 -6.19 -12.32
C THR A 206 3.15 -6.57 -11.95
N GLN A 207 4.07 -5.65 -12.17
CA GLN A 207 5.46 -5.85 -11.82
C GLN A 207 6.10 -4.54 -11.36
N TYR A 208 7.02 -4.62 -10.39
CA TYR A 208 7.70 -3.45 -9.85
C TYR A 208 9.21 -3.60 -9.97
N ALA A 209 9.88 -2.51 -10.34
CA ALA A 209 11.33 -2.44 -10.35
C ALA A 209 11.87 -2.44 -8.91
N ILE A 210 12.85 -3.32 -8.68
CA ILE A 210 13.58 -3.43 -7.43
C ILE A 210 14.95 -2.79 -7.61
N TYR A 211 15.34 -1.99 -6.63
CA TYR A 211 16.57 -1.22 -6.62
C TYR A 211 17.50 -1.66 -5.50
N ARG A 212 18.80 -1.49 -5.72
CA ARG A 212 19.82 -1.65 -4.69
C ARG A 212 19.87 -0.39 -3.84
N PHE A 213 19.48 -0.52 -2.58
CA PHE A 213 19.66 0.50 -1.57
C PHE A 213 21.16 0.71 -1.36
N GLN A 214 21.53 1.96 -1.20
CA GLN A 214 22.91 2.41 -1.04
C GLN A 214 23.34 2.37 0.44
N LEU A 215 22.40 2.30 1.38
CA LEU A 215 22.70 2.18 2.81
C LEU A 215 23.12 0.75 3.16
N GLU A 216 24.32 0.61 3.71
CA GLU A 216 24.96 -0.69 3.99
C GLU A 216 24.16 -1.55 4.99
N ASP A 217 23.57 -0.91 6.00
CA ASP A 217 22.73 -1.58 7.00
C ASP A 217 21.52 -2.30 6.41
N CYS A 218 21.01 -1.85 5.25
CA CYS A 218 19.91 -2.51 4.56
C CYS A 218 20.31 -3.88 3.99
N HIS A 219 21.60 -4.19 3.85
CA HIS A 219 22.07 -5.47 3.28
C HIS A 219 22.33 -6.54 4.35
N ARG A 220 22.17 -6.22 5.64
CA ARG A 220 22.26 -7.20 6.73
C ARG A 220 21.11 -8.21 6.60
N THR A 221 21.44 -9.50 6.73
CA THR A 221 20.47 -10.58 6.60
C THR A 221 20.58 -11.54 7.79
N PRO A 222 19.56 -11.64 8.67
CA PRO A 222 18.33 -10.83 8.67
C PRO A 222 18.63 -9.34 8.93
N LEU A 223 17.68 -8.46 8.56
CA LEU A 223 17.74 -7.06 8.97
C LEU A 223 17.80 -6.98 10.49
N ASP A 224 18.45 -5.94 11.01
CA ASP A 224 18.34 -5.66 12.44
C ASP A 224 16.86 -5.37 12.80
N PRO A 225 16.42 -5.75 14.02
CA PRO A 225 15.01 -5.63 14.39
C PRO A 225 14.45 -4.21 14.26
N GLN A 226 15.29 -3.19 14.51
CA GLN A 226 14.88 -1.79 14.41
C GLN A 226 14.65 -1.39 12.96
N MET A 227 15.57 -1.73 12.05
CA MET A 227 15.42 -1.43 10.63
C MET A 227 14.25 -2.19 10.01
N HIS A 228 14.03 -3.44 10.43
CA HIS A 228 12.84 -4.18 10.06
C HIS A 228 11.56 -3.45 10.51
N ALA A 229 11.49 -2.99 11.78
CA ALA A 229 10.37 -2.21 12.28
C ALA A 229 10.14 -0.92 11.49
N VAL A 230 11.21 -0.18 11.14
CA VAL A 230 11.12 1.03 10.31
C VAL A 230 10.54 0.72 8.93
N PHE A 231 10.93 -0.38 8.29
CA PHE A 231 10.38 -0.75 6.98
C PHE A 231 8.91 -1.14 7.07
N MET A 232 8.52 -1.91 8.08
CA MET A 232 7.12 -2.31 8.27
C MET A 232 6.22 -1.13 8.62
N ASP A 233 6.67 -0.22 9.48
CA ASP A 233 5.96 1.02 9.79
C ASP A 233 5.79 1.89 8.53
N HIS A 234 6.81 1.94 7.66
CA HIS A 234 6.71 2.67 6.39
C HIS A 234 5.69 2.03 5.44
N VAL A 235 5.65 0.70 5.35
CA VAL A 235 4.63 -0.04 4.58
C VAL A 235 3.22 0.23 5.13
N GLU A 236 3.02 0.19 6.45
CA GLU A 236 1.71 0.47 7.07
C GLU A 236 1.31 1.94 6.87
N MET A 237 2.24 2.89 6.96
CA MET A 237 1.99 4.30 6.65
C MET A 237 1.54 4.48 5.19
N CYS A 238 2.18 3.79 4.24
CA CYS A 238 1.76 3.79 2.84
C CYS A 238 0.34 3.23 2.68
N ALA A 239 0.01 2.11 3.33
CA ALA A 239 -1.33 1.53 3.30
C ALA A 239 -2.40 2.44 3.93
N MET A 240 -2.05 3.12 5.03
CA MET A 240 -2.89 4.13 5.67
C MET A 240 -3.16 5.30 4.74
N SER A 241 -2.12 5.85 4.09
CA SER A 241 -2.27 6.95 3.13
C SER A 241 -3.19 6.59 1.96
N MET A 242 -3.02 5.40 1.36
CA MET A 242 -3.92 4.88 0.32
C MET A 242 -5.35 4.71 0.83
N SER A 243 -5.52 4.28 2.08
CA SER A 243 -6.85 4.11 2.71
C SER A 243 -7.58 5.43 2.92
N LEU A 244 -6.86 6.55 2.95
CA LEU A 244 -7.41 7.92 2.96
C LEU A 244 -7.67 8.46 1.54
N GLY A 245 -7.28 7.72 0.50
CA GLY A 245 -7.40 8.14 -0.90
C GLY A 245 -6.31 9.13 -1.34
N HIS A 246 -5.21 9.18 -0.60
CA HIS A 246 -4.06 10.01 -0.91
C HIS A 246 -3.05 9.23 -1.78
N VAL A 247 -2.50 9.91 -2.78
CA VAL A 247 -1.63 9.33 -3.80
C VAL A 247 -0.25 9.97 -3.68
N TYR A 248 0.78 9.16 -3.39
CA TYR A 248 2.16 9.61 -3.44
C TYR A 248 2.67 9.63 -4.88
N LEU A 249 3.37 10.70 -5.25
CA LEU A 249 4.07 10.78 -6.52
C LEU A 249 5.57 10.65 -6.32
N ARG A 250 6.24 10.14 -7.36
CA ARG A 250 7.70 10.15 -7.40
C ARG A 250 8.17 11.61 -7.53
N PRO A 251 9.05 12.11 -6.64
CA PRO A 251 9.65 13.41 -6.80
C PRO A 251 10.47 13.53 -8.10
N PRO A 252 10.63 14.73 -8.67
CA PRO A 252 11.59 14.99 -9.72
C PRO A 252 13.02 14.57 -9.32
N ASN A 253 13.82 14.12 -10.29
CA ASN A 253 15.20 13.67 -10.02
C ASN A 253 16.06 14.76 -9.33
N SER A 254 15.86 16.03 -9.66
CA SER A 254 16.55 17.16 -9.02
C SER A 254 16.31 17.23 -7.51
N GLU A 255 15.12 16.87 -7.05
CA GLU A 255 14.74 16.90 -5.64
C GLU A 255 15.21 15.64 -4.91
N LEU A 256 15.21 14.48 -5.57
CA LEU A 256 15.72 13.22 -5.01
C LEU A 256 17.20 13.32 -4.62
N LEU A 257 18.00 14.05 -5.42
CA LEU A 257 19.43 14.27 -5.15
C LEU A 257 19.68 15.11 -3.89
N SER A 258 18.70 15.87 -3.40
CA SER A 258 18.84 16.64 -2.16
C SER A 258 18.77 15.78 -0.90
N GLY A 259 18.24 14.56 -0.98
CA GLY A 259 18.15 13.60 0.13
C GLY A 259 17.25 14.00 1.29
N ARG A 260 16.50 15.11 1.20
CA ARG A 260 15.68 15.66 2.30
C ARG A 260 14.21 15.90 1.94
N PHE A 261 13.72 15.26 0.88
CA PHE A 261 12.45 15.62 0.27
C PHE A 261 11.32 14.61 0.55
N LEU A 262 10.21 15.06 1.12
CA LEU A 262 9.00 14.25 1.31
C LEU A 262 8.24 14.12 -0.02
N PRO A 263 7.62 12.97 -0.34
CA PRO A 263 6.94 12.83 -1.63
C PRO A 263 5.80 13.83 -1.77
N PRO A 264 5.51 14.33 -2.99
CA PRO A 264 4.30 15.10 -3.23
C PRO A 264 3.09 14.20 -2.97
N VAL A 265 2.12 14.74 -2.24
CA VAL A 265 0.90 14.02 -1.86
C VAL A 265 -0.28 14.65 -2.57
N MET A 266 -1.02 13.81 -3.28
CA MET A 266 -2.13 14.23 -4.12
C MET A 266 -3.44 13.64 -3.61
N GLN A 267 -4.54 14.32 -3.93
CA GLN A 267 -5.90 13.84 -3.74
C GLN A 267 -6.67 13.91 -5.06
N MET A 268 -7.72 13.10 -5.16
CA MET A 268 -8.63 13.15 -6.31
C MET A 268 -9.84 14.01 -5.95
N VAL A 269 -10.05 15.07 -6.70
CA VAL A 269 -11.21 15.96 -6.58
C VAL A 269 -12.12 15.82 -7.79
N ARG A 270 -13.43 15.89 -7.57
CA ARG A 270 -14.41 15.80 -8.65
C ARG A 270 -14.61 17.18 -9.27
N SER A 271 -14.38 17.30 -10.58
CA SER A 271 -14.56 18.52 -11.37
C SER A 271 -15.26 18.17 -12.68
N ASN A 272 -16.41 18.80 -12.96
CA ASN A 272 -17.21 18.59 -14.17
C ASN A 272 -17.45 17.10 -14.50
N LYS A 273 -17.91 16.32 -13.51
CA LYS A 273 -18.14 14.85 -13.60
C LYS A 273 -16.88 13.99 -13.77
N HIS A 274 -15.69 14.57 -13.93
CA HIS A 274 -14.43 13.85 -14.02
C HIS A 274 -13.63 13.93 -12.70
N TRP A 275 -12.77 12.94 -12.47
CA TRP A 275 -11.81 12.96 -11.37
C TRP A 275 -10.52 13.63 -11.83
N ARG A 276 -10.04 14.62 -11.07
CA ARG A 276 -8.77 15.29 -11.29
C ARG A 276 -7.87 15.09 -10.09
N ARG A 277 -6.59 14.84 -10.35
CA ARG A 277 -5.56 14.76 -9.32
C ARG A 277 -5.08 16.18 -9.02
N VAL A 278 -5.12 16.59 -7.75
CA VAL A 278 -4.63 17.89 -7.28
C VAL A 278 -3.77 17.70 -6.03
N PRO A 279 -2.80 18.58 -5.76
CA PRO A 279 -2.03 18.52 -4.51
C PRO A 279 -2.93 18.65 -3.28
N ILE A 280 -2.51 18.08 -2.16
CA ILE A 280 -3.10 18.39 -0.86
C ILE A 280 -2.66 19.79 -0.42
N GLU A 281 -3.61 20.63 -0.04
CA GLU A 281 -3.34 21.93 0.59
C GLU A 281 -2.86 21.72 2.04
N GLY A 282 -1.88 22.52 2.49
CA GLY A 282 -1.31 22.38 3.84
C GLY A 282 -0.52 21.09 4.00
N ILE A 283 0.52 20.90 3.16
CA ILE A 283 1.29 19.66 3.15
C ILE A 283 1.99 19.36 4.48
N ASP A 284 2.35 20.39 5.25
CA ASP A 284 2.94 20.18 6.58
C ASP A 284 1.90 19.66 7.58
N ASP A 285 0.69 20.25 7.61
CA ASP A 285 -0.44 19.77 8.42
C ASP A 285 -0.84 18.33 8.06
N TYR A 286 -0.67 17.93 6.79
CA TYR A 286 -0.87 16.55 6.36
C TYR A 286 0.07 15.59 7.10
N TRP A 287 1.37 15.89 7.15
CA TRP A 287 2.33 15.02 7.83
C TRP A 287 2.10 14.96 9.34
N ASP A 288 1.69 16.07 9.94
CA ASP A 288 1.31 16.10 11.36
C ASP A 288 0.04 15.29 11.63
N THR A 289 -0.91 15.29 10.68
CA THR A 289 -2.10 14.43 10.73
C THR A 289 -1.73 12.95 10.65
N ILE A 290 -0.82 12.56 9.75
CA ILE A 290 -0.34 11.17 9.66
C ILE A 290 0.42 10.78 10.93
N ALA A 291 1.23 11.67 11.50
CA ALA A 291 1.92 11.46 12.77
C ALA A 291 0.93 11.18 13.92
N ALA A 292 -0.12 11.99 14.03
CA ALA A 292 -1.18 11.79 15.03
C ALA A 292 -1.93 10.46 14.83
N LEU A 293 -2.20 10.06 13.58
CA LEU A 293 -2.84 8.79 13.28
C LEU A 293 -1.94 7.60 13.65
N MET A 294 -0.65 7.67 13.34
CA MET A 294 0.35 6.67 13.74
C MET A 294 0.42 6.55 15.28
N ALA A 295 0.54 7.68 15.98
CA ALA A 295 0.58 7.72 17.44
C ALA A 295 -0.70 7.15 18.10
N SER A 296 -1.84 7.23 17.42
CA SER A 296 -3.10 6.63 17.90
C SER A 296 -3.18 5.11 17.77
N GLN A 297 -2.19 4.47 17.13
CA GLN A 297 -2.12 3.03 16.84
C GLN A 297 -0.73 2.46 17.22
N PRO A 298 -0.29 2.60 18.48
CA PRO A 298 1.06 2.20 18.92
C PRO A 298 1.34 0.69 18.77
N GLU A 299 0.30 -0.14 18.69
CA GLU A 299 0.43 -1.58 18.42
C GLU A 299 0.72 -1.91 16.95
N ARG A 300 0.52 -0.95 16.04
CA ARG A 300 0.77 -1.10 14.59
C ARG A 300 2.09 -0.48 14.16
N PHE A 301 2.53 0.58 14.84
CA PHE A 301 3.76 1.31 14.55
C PHE A 301 4.77 1.09 15.66
N THR A 302 5.81 0.32 15.37
CA THR A 302 6.71 -0.25 16.40
C THR A 302 8.12 0.34 16.38
N SER A 303 8.49 1.09 15.34
CA SER A 303 9.82 1.69 15.21
C SER A 303 10.05 2.90 16.13
N GLY A 304 8.96 3.52 16.61
CA GLY A 304 8.99 4.78 17.36
C GLY A 304 9.28 6.03 16.51
N LEU A 305 9.40 5.89 15.19
CA LEU A 305 9.70 7.00 14.28
C LEU A 305 8.44 7.71 13.75
N GLN A 306 8.56 9.01 13.54
CA GLN A 306 7.55 9.85 12.91
C GLN A 306 7.54 9.68 11.37
N PRO A 307 6.44 10.05 10.68
CA PRO A 307 6.32 9.91 9.23
C PRO A 307 7.52 10.48 8.45
N ARG A 308 7.97 11.68 8.83
CA ARG A 308 9.09 12.36 8.14
C ARG A 308 10.41 11.62 8.32
N GLU A 309 10.62 10.99 9.48
CA GLU A 309 11.81 10.20 9.76
C GLU A 309 11.79 8.90 8.97
N LEU A 310 10.64 8.23 8.88
CA LEU A 310 10.46 7.05 8.02
C LEU A 310 10.81 7.36 6.55
N TRP A 311 10.39 8.52 6.03
CA TRP A 311 10.78 8.99 4.69
C TRP A 311 12.26 9.30 4.58
N ALA A 312 12.85 9.97 5.56
CA ALA A 312 14.28 10.23 5.58
C ALA A 312 15.11 8.93 5.57
N HIS A 313 14.67 7.90 6.30
CA HIS A 313 15.30 6.57 6.25
C HIS A 313 15.20 5.94 4.87
N PHE A 314 14.00 5.90 4.27
CA PHE A 314 13.81 5.35 2.93
C PHE A 314 14.63 6.09 1.85
N LEU A 315 14.68 7.42 1.90
CA LEU A 315 15.43 8.23 0.94
C LEU A 315 16.94 8.07 1.09
N ARG A 316 17.46 8.03 2.32
CA ARG A 316 18.87 7.73 2.58
C ARG A 316 19.24 6.32 2.09
N ALA A 317 18.33 5.37 2.26
CA ALA A 317 18.52 4.03 1.72
C ALA A 317 18.55 4.04 0.19
N CYS A 318 17.72 4.85 -0.49
CA CYS A 318 17.70 4.91 -1.95
C CYS A 318 18.81 5.77 -2.57
N PHE A 319 19.26 6.83 -1.89
CA PHE A 319 20.17 7.84 -2.39
C PHE A 319 21.21 8.17 -1.32
N VAL A 320 22.45 7.67 -1.46
CA VAL A 320 23.57 8.22 -0.69
C VAL A 320 23.91 9.57 -1.29
N SER A 321 23.84 10.62 -0.48
CA SER A 321 24.37 11.94 -0.84
C SER A 321 25.85 11.79 -1.19
N ARG A 322 26.21 12.05 -2.46
CA ARG A 322 27.62 12.17 -2.88
C ARG A 322 28.33 13.39 -2.24
N ALA A 323 27.68 14.12 -1.33
CA ALA A 323 28.20 15.37 -0.78
C ALA A 323 29.17 15.21 0.40
N THR A 324 29.64 13.99 0.74
CA THR A 324 30.60 13.80 1.85
C THR A 324 31.98 13.26 1.43
N GLU A 325 32.21 12.96 0.16
CA GLU A 325 33.52 12.46 -0.33
C GLU A 325 34.42 13.53 -0.97
N HIS A 326 34.07 14.84 -0.88
CA HIS A 326 34.90 15.91 -1.45
C HIS A 326 35.50 16.91 -0.45
N ASN A 327 35.37 16.67 0.86
CA ASN A 327 35.99 17.50 1.90
C ASN A 327 36.98 16.73 2.82
N ALA A 328 37.48 15.59 2.35
CA ALA A 328 38.55 14.85 3.02
C ALA A 328 39.59 14.39 1.98
N ALA A 329 40.26 15.35 1.35
CA ALA A 329 41.52 15.18 0.64
C ALA A 329 42.36 16.45 0.83
#